data_AF-T0ZCE9-F1
#
_entry.id   AF-T0ZCE9-F1
#
_cell.length_a   1.000
_cell.length_b   1.000
_cell.length_c   1.000
_cell.angle_alpha   90.00
_cell.angle_beta   90.00
_cell.angle_gamma   90.00
#
_symmetry.space_group_name_H-M   'P 1'
#
loop_
_entity.id
_entity.type
_entity.pdbx_description
1 polymer ?
#
loop_
_entity_poly.entity_id
_entity_poly.type
_entity_poly.pdbx_seq_one_letter_code
_entity_poly.pdbx_strand_id
1 'polypeptide(L)'
;QDYSAIRKGTKGDGDIQELASVMIDSAMSNGAERVAGLIYNSFSEVTVITPYNRAEFNLGGYELLIRAFRGEMTGQEATHAGMNGTSPEEAARSLGEKAASTASMIDRRSEGRAGKFRILMSPYLTGNIISYGSSFFSAYAVEAGFSCFVDLLGKTVGKENLNIIDDPTDA
;
A
#
# COMPACT_ATOMS: atom_id res chain seq x y z
N GLN A 1 18.11 -18.16 -0.74
CA GLN A 1 17.30 -17.36 0.20
C GLN A 1 16.38 -18.31 0.94
N ASP A 2 16.21 -18.12 2.25
CA ASP A 2 15.27 -18.89 3.05
C ASP A 2 13.91 -18.17 3.07
N TYR A 3 12.88 -18.84 2.53
CA TYR A 3 11.51 -18.32 2.47
C TYR A 3 10.62 -18.92 3.56
N SER A 4 11.20 -19.51 4.60
CA SER A 4 10.48 -20.16 5.70
C SER A 4 9.54 -19.22 6.47
N ALA A 5 9.81 -17.92 6.48
CA ALA A 5 8.96 -16.90 7.11
C ALA A 5 7.59 -16.74 6.42
N ILE A 6 7.55 -16.76 5.08
CA ILE A 6 6.31 -16.62 4.29
C ILE A 6 5.39 -17.83 4.48
N ARG A 7 5.95 -19.00 4.77
CA ARG A 7 5.19 -20.25 4.98
C ARG A 7 4.31 -20.24 6.23
N LYS A 8 4.47 -19.24 7.12
CA LYS A 8 3.81 -19.19 8.43
C LYS A 8 2.77 -18.08 8.57
N GLY A 9 2.33 -17.47 7.47
CA GLY A 9 1.19 -16.54 7.52
C GLY A 9 -0.04 -17.23 8.13
N THR A 10 -0.48 -16.78 9.29
CA THR A 10 -1.70 -17.24 9.93
C THR A 10 -2.88 -16.44 9.41
N LYS A 11 -4.04 -17.08 9.27
CA LYS A 11 -5.29 -16.38 8.94
C LYS A 11 -5.51 -15.27 9.97
N GLY A 12 -5.57 -14.02 9.51
CA GLY A 12 -5.96 -12.89 10.35
C GLY A 12 -7.35 -13.10 10.92
N ASP A 13 -7.47 -12.87 12.22
CA ASP A 13 -8.64 -13.08 13.07
C ASP A 13 -9.40 -11.79 13.38
N GLY A 14 -8.98 -10.66 12.80
CA GLY A 14 -9.67 -9.38 12.90
C GLY A 14 -11.06 -9.44 12.27
N ASP A 15 -12.09 -9.09 13.05
CA ASP A 15 -13.45 -8.92 12.57
C ASP A 15 -13.53 -7.67 11.68
N ILE A 16 -13.92 -7.87 10.42
CA ILE A 16 -14.02 -6.79 9.43
C ILE A 16 -15.00 -5.69 9.91
N GLN A 17 -16.04 -6.05 10.66
CA GLN A 17 -17.00 -5.07 11.20
C GLN A 17 -16.37 -4.22 12.30
N GLU A 18 -15.54 -4.83 13.14
CA GLU A 18 -14.78 -4.13 14.17
C GLU A 18 -13.74 -3.21 13.54
N LEU A 19 -12.97 -3.69 12.56
CA LEU A 19 -12.01 -2.88 11.81
C LEU A 19 -12.68 -1.71 11.09
N ALA A 20 -13.85 -1.93 10.49
CA ALA A 20 -14.64 -0.85 9.90
C ALA A 20 -15.04 0.18 10.95
N SER A 21 -15.52 -0.26 12.11
CA SER A 21 -15.93 0.63 13.20
C SER A 21 -14.76 1.45 13.71
N VAL A 22 -13.61 0.81 13.99
CA VAL A 22 -12.38 1.49 14.41
C VAL A 22 -11.94 2.54 13.39
N MET A 23 -11.97 2.21 12.10
CA MET A 23 -11.57 3.11 11.02
C MET A 23 -12.51 4.32 10.88
N ILE A 24 -13.83 4.08 11.00
CA ILE A 24 -14.87 5.12 10.98
C ILE A 24 -14.73 6.02 12.21
N ASP A 25 -14.73 5.45 13.40
CA ASP A 25 -14.71 6.17 14.67
C ASP A 25 -13.44 7.00 14.82
N SER A 26 -12.30 6.45 14.39
CA SER A 26 -11.03 7.17 14.34
C SER A 26 -11.11 8.40 13.44
N ALA A 27 -11.63 8.28 12.22
CA ALA A 27 -11.78 9.41 11.30
C ALA A 27 -12.77 10.46 11.83
N MET A 28 -13.92 10.03 12.36
CA MET A 28 -14.95 10.92 12.91
C MET A 28 -14.42 11.70 14.12
N SER A 29 -13.69 11.02 15.02
CA SER A 29 -13.06 11.65 16.19
C SER A 29 -11.97 12.66 15.82
N ASN A 30 -11.43 12.56 14.60
CA ASN A 30 -10.42 13.46 14.04
C ASN A 30 -11.00 14.51 13.07
N GLY A 31 -12.31 14.77 13.14
CA GLY A 31 -12.94 15.90 12.46
C GLY A 31 -13.49 15.59 11.07
N ALA A 32 -13.58 14.32 10.67
CA ALA A 32 -14.41 13.94 9.53
C ALA A 32 -15.90 14.11 9.87
N GLU A 33 -16.68 14.58 8.90
CA GLU A 33 -18.15 14.68 8.98
C GLU A 33 -18.82 13.45 8.38
N ARG A 34 -18.17 12.87 7.35
CA ARG A 34 -18.60 11.67 6.65
C ARG A 34 -17.39 10.86 6.25
N VAL A 35 -17.58 9.56 6.12
CA VAL A 35 -16.55 8.62 5.68
C VAL A 35 -17.13 7.63 4.68
N ALA A 36 -16.28 7.16 3.78
CA ALA A 36 -16.56 6.02 2.91
C ALA A 36 -15.28 5.19 2.80
N GLY A 37 -15.40 3.87 2.70
CA GLY A 37 -14.22 3.02 2.71
C GLY A 37 -14.53 1.60 2.26
N LEU A 38 -13.47 0.80 2.25
CA LEU A 38 -13.47 -0.58 1.79
C LEU A 38 -12.44 -1.35 2.60
N ILE A 39 -12.82 -2.57 2.98
CA ILE A 39 -11.92 -3.53 3.61
C ILE A 39 -12.00 -4.81 2.79
N TYR A 40 -10.88 -5.19 2.20
CA TYR A 40 -10.71 -6.53 1.64
C TYR A 40 -9.97 -7.39 2.65
N ASN A 41 -10.55 -8.52 3.01
CA ASN A 41 -9.83 -9.59 3.68
C ASN A 41 -9.66 -10.72 2.68
N SER A 42 -8.41 -11.11 2.44
CA SER A 42 -8.10 -12.28 1.63
C SER A 42 -7.27 -13.26 2.43
N PHE A 43 -7.52 -14.53 2.23
CA PHE A 43 -6.67 -15.60 2.70
C PHE A 43 -6.66 -16.69 1.64
N SER A 44 -5.49 -17.25 1.36
CA SER A 44 -5.32 -18.28 0.35
C SER A 44 -4.18 -19.20 0.75
N GLU A 45 -4.45 -20.50 0.70
CA GLU A 45 -3.43 -21.52 0.78
C GLU A 45 -3.03 -21.88 -0.64
N VAL A 46 -1.75 -21.74 -0.95
CA VAL A 46 -1.22 -21.97 -2.30
C VAL A 46 -0.27 -23.15 -2.27
N THR A 47 -0.57 -24.14 -3.10
CA THR A 47 0.28 -25.30 -3.33
C THR A 47 0.73 -25.32 -4.77
N VAL A 48 2.05 -25.24 -4.99
CA VAL A 48 2.68 -25.32 -6.30
C VAL A 48 3.38 -26.66 -6.42
N ILE A 49 2.98 -27.46 -7.43
CA ILE A 49 3.55 -28.78 -7.70
C ILE A 49 4.09 -28.82 -9.12
N THR A 50 5.33 -29.25 -9.24
CA THR A 50 6.01 -29.53 -10.50
C THR A 50 6.61 -30.94 -10.43
N PRO A 51 7.07 -31.54 -11.54
CA PRO A 51 7.76 -32.84 -11.49
C PRO A 51 9.01 -32.86 -10.59
N TYR A 52 9.58 -31.69 -10.26
CA TYR A 52 10.85 -31.57 -9.54
C TYR A 52 10.71 -30.98 -8.14
N ASN A 53 9.68 -30.17 -7.90
CA ASN A 53 9.53 -29.37 -6.70
C ASN A 53 8.08 -29.31 -6.23
N ARG A 54 7.92 -29.17 -4.91
CA ARG A 54 6.66 -28.83 -4.24
C ARG A 54 6.90 -27.65 -3.31
N ALA A 55 6.01 -26.66 -3.35
CA ALA A 55 5.99 -25.54 -2.42
C ALA A 55 4.58 -25.30 -1.90
N GLU A 56 4.50 -24.94 -0.63
CA GLU A 56 3.25 -24.58 0.06
C GLU A 56 3.50 -23.29 0.83
N PHE A 57 2.56 -22.37 0.73
CA PHE A 57 2.61 -21.09 1.43
C PHE A 57 1.21 -20.51 1.58
N ASN A 58 1.05 -19.69 2.61
CA ASN A 58 -0.19 -18.97 2.86
C ASN A 58 0.00 -17.52 2.42
N LEU A 59 -1.02 -16.99 1.77
CA LEU A 59 -1.15 -15.59 1.41
C LEU A 59 -2.40 -15.01 2.05
N GLY A 60 -2.42 -13.70 2.22
CA GLY A 60 -3.56 -13.01 2.78
C GLY A 60 -3.21 -11.75 3.55
N GLY A 61 -4.19 -11.30 4.32
CA GLY A 61 -4.16 -10.05 5.06
C GLY A 61 -5.34 -9.15 4.69
N TYR A 62 -5.25 -7.92 5.17
CA TYR A 62 -6.27 -6.91 5.00
C TYR A 62 -5.75 -5.82 4.08
N GLU A 63 -6.57 -5.43 3.10
CA GLU A 63 -6.40 -4.17 2.38
C GLU A 63 -7.45 -3.20 2.92
N LEU A 64 -7.00 -2.08 3.48
CA LEU A 64 -7.84 -1.07 4.10
C LEU A 64 -7.77 0.20 3.27
N LEU A 65 -8.92 0.77 2.92
CA LEU A 65 -9.05 2.04 2.22
C LEU A 65 -10.12 2.87 2.91
N ILE A 66 -9.82 4.14 3.16
CA ILE A 66 -10.79 5.12 3.66
C ILE A 66 -10.64 6.45 2.93
N ARG A 67 -11.79 7.09 2.72
CA ARG A 67 -11.91 8.48 2.36
C ARG A 67 -12.73 9.21 3.42
N ALA A 68 -12.15 10.24 4.01
CA ALA A 68 -12.80 11.15 4.94
C ALA A 68 -13.26 12.42 4.22
N PHE A 69 -14.37 12.98 4.65
CA PHE A 69 -14.98 14.19 4.10
C PHE A 69 -15.24 15.21 5.22
N ARG A 70 -14.95 16.48 4.96
CA ARG A 70 -15.25 17.62 5.84
C ARG A 70 -15.73 18.78 4.98
N GLY A 71 -17.04 19.03 4.96
CA GLY A 71 -17.69 19.84 3.94
C GLY A 71 -17.34 19.34 2.53
N GLU A 72 -16.78 20.22 1.71
CA GLU A 72 -16.31 19.88 0.37
C GLU A 72 -14.95 19.17 0.37
N MET A 73 -14.20 19.20 1.48
CA MET A 73 -12.80 18.78 1.56
C MET A 73 -12.68 17.28 1.81
N THR A 74 -11.62 16.66 1.28
CA THR A 74 -11.46 15.21 1.31
C THR A 74 -10.03 14.80 1.60
N GLY A 75 -9.86 13.72 2.35
CA GLY A 75 -8.59 13.02 2.50
C GLY A 75 -8.79 11.53 2.23
N GLN A 76 -7.80 10.87 1.61
CA GLN A 76 -7.86 9.45 1.30
C GLN A 76 -6.53 8.79 1.63
N GLU A 77 -6.60 7.61 2.22
CA GLU A 77 -5.45 6.78 2.56
C GLU A 77 -5.78 5.30 2.31
N ALA A 78 -4.75 4.50 2.04
CA ALA A 78 -4.85 3.04 1.98
C ALA A 78 -3.62 2.36 2.59
N THR A 79 -3.80 1.15 3.10
CA THR A 79 -2.70 0.32 3.63
C THR A 79 -3.01 -1.17 3.55
N HIS A 80 -1.96 -1.99 3.65
CA HIS A 80 -2.04 -3.44 3.86
C HIS A 80 -1.70 -3.78 5.33
N ALA A 81 -2.32 -4.81 5.90
CA ALA A 81 -2.06 -5.23 7.29
C ALA A 81 -2.26 -6.75 7.51
N GLY A 82 -1.75 -7.29 8.61
CA GLY A 82 -2.16 -8.58 9.17
C GLY A 82 -1.30 -9.81 8.89
N MET A 83 -0.40 -9.83 7.90
CA MET A 83 0.38 -11.04 7.62
C MET A 83 1.81 -11.04 8.17
N ASN A 84 2.45 -9.87 8.33
CA ASN A 84 3.87 -9.78 8.73
C ASN A 84 4.26 -8.66 9.73
N GLY A 85 3.35 -7.91 10.36
CA GLY A 85 3.83 -7.06 11.48
C GLY A 85 2.94 -5.92 11.94
N THR A 86 2.07 -5.38 11.09
CA THR A 86 1.15 -4.32 11.52
C THR A 86 -0.18 -4.92 11.97
N SER A 87 -0.58 -4.63 13.21
CA SER A 87 -1.90 -4.98 13.72
C SER A 87 -2.99 -4.39 12.81
N PRO A 88 -3.94 -5.18 12.29
CA PRO A 88 -5.03 -4.67 11.46
C PRO A 88 -5.82 -3.54 12.13
N GLU A 89 -5.99 -3.61 13.45
CA GLU A 89 -6.69 -2.59 14.23
C GLU A 89 -5.89 -1.29 14.32
N GLU A 90 -4.58 -1.36 14.56
CA GLU A 90 -3.69 -0.19 14.57
C GLU A 90 -3.62 0.45 13.18
N ALA A 91 -3.56 -0.38 12.13
CA ALA A 91 -3.61 0.08 10.75
C ALA A 91 -4.93 0.81 10.46
N ALA A 92 -6.07 0.23 10.83
CA ALA A 92 -7.40 0.83 10.66
C ALA A 92 -7.51 2.17 11.40
N ARG A 93 -7.05 2.23 12.66
CA ARG A 93 -7.04 3.47 13.46
C ARG A 93 -6.19 4.55 12.80
N SER A 94 -4.93 4.23 12.47
CA SER A 94 -4.00 5.19 11.85
C SER A 94 -4.50 5.70 10.50
N LEU A 95 -5.17 4.85 9.72
CA LEU A 95 -5.74 5.22 8.43
C LEU A 95 -6.86 6.25 8.57
N GLY A 96 -7.76 6.04 9.55
CA GLY A 96 -8.82 7.00 9.88
C GLY A 96 -8.27 8.36 10.28
N GLU A 97 -7.26 8.40 11.16
CA GLU A 97 -6.61 9.63 11.61
C GLU A 97 -5.98 10.40 10.44
N LYS A 98 -5.20 9.72 9.59
CA LYS A 98 -4.49 10.34 8.47
C LYS A 98 -5.45 10.89 7.41
N ALA A 99 -6.50 10.15 7.08
CA ALA A 99 -7.50 10.60 6.12
C ALA A 99 -8.26 11.84 6.63
N ALA A 100 -8.68 11.84 7.90
CA ALA A 100 -9.38 12.98 8.51
C ALA A 100 -8.48 14.20 8.67
N SER A 101 -7.22 13.99 9.07
CA SER A 101 -6.19 15.03 9.15
C SER A 101 -5.97 15.68 7.77
N THR A 102 -5.84 14.88 6.72
CA THR A 102 -5.71 15.38 5.35
C THR A 102 -6.94 16.18 4.91
N ALA A 103 -8.15 15.70 5.18
CA ALA A 103 -9.37 16.47 4.88
C ALA A 103 -9.42 17.81 5.64
N SER A 104 -8.88 17.84 6.86
CA SER A 104 -8.88 19.00 7.75
C SER A 104 -7.79 20.02 7.46
N MET A 105 -6.67 19.63 6.85
CA MET A 105 -5.57 20.55 6.52
C MET A 105 -5.90 21.49 5.33
N ILE A 106 -6.95 21.18 4.56
CA ILE A 106 -7.25 21.93 3.35
C ILE A 106 -8.20 23.07 3.68
N ASP A 107 -7.64 24.21 4.09
CA ASP A 107 -8.44 25.40 4.46
C ASP A 107 -8.89 26.24 3.26
N ARG A 108 -8.13 26.20 2.16
CA ARG A 108 -8.42 27.01 0.97
C ARG A 108 -7.98 26.34 -0.31
N ARG A 109 -8.91 26.19 -1.26
CA ARG A 109 -8.59 25.81 -2.64
C ARG A 109 -8.11 27.03 -3.40
N SER A 110 -7.00 26.87 -4.12
CA SER A 110 -6.53 27.87 -5.07
C SER A 110 -6.18 27.18 -6.37
N GLU A 111 -6.35 27.90 -7.47
CA GLU A 111 -5.94 27.40 -8.77
C GLU A 111 -4.43 27.23 -8.80
N GLY A 112 -3.98 26.03 -9.17
CA GLY A 112 -2.56 25.73 -9.31
C GLY A 112 -1.96 26.50 -10.48
N ARG A 113 -0.73 27.00 -10.32
CA ARG A 113 0.03 27.60 -11.43
C ARG A 113 0.82 26.51 -12.15
N ALA A 114 0.85 26.56 -13.47
CA ALA A 114 1.75 25.73 -14.25
C ALA A 114 3.23 26.06 -13.93
N GLY A 115 4.07 25.04 -13.80
CA GLY A 115 5.49 25.25 -13.49
C GLY A 115 6.20 24.01 -12.99
N LYS A 116 7.45 24.20 -12.56
CA LYS A 116 8.27 23.17 -11.91
C LYS A 116 8.29 23.42 -10.41
N PHE A 117 7.96 22.39 -9.64
CA PHE A 117 7.88 22.47 -8.19
C PHE A 117 8.71 21.38 -7.54
N ARG A 118 9.21 21.66 -6.34
CA ARG A 118 9.70 20.63 -5.44
C ARG A 118 8.49 20.08 -4.69
N ILE A 119 8.29 18.77 -4.77
CA ILE A 119 7.15 18.09 -4.16
C ILE A 119 7.68 17.22 -3.02
N LEU A 120 7.03 17.32 -1.86
CA LEU A 120 7.16 16.33 -0.81
C LEU A 120 6.04 15.31 -0.99
N MET A 121 6.39 14.07 -1.32
CA MET A 121 5.41 13.02 -1.57
C MET A 121 5.16 12.22 -0.30
N SER A 122 3.90 11.90 -0.02
CA SER A 122 3.57 10.92 1.03
C SER A 122 4.00 9.51 0.58
N PRO A 123 4.18 8.58 1.52
CA PRO A 123 4.39 7.17 1.19
C PRO A 123 3.31 6.61 0.26
N TYR A 124 2.03 6.96 0.50
CA TYR A 124 0.90 6.51 -0.32
C TYR A 124 1.00 6.98 -1.78
N LEU A 125 1.34 8.25 -2.01
CA LEU A 125 1.54 8.78 -3.37
C LEU A 125 2.74 8.12 -4.06
N THR A 126 3.84 7.96 -3.32
CA THR A 126 5.08 7.37 -3.84
C THR A 126 4.87 5.91 -4.25
N GLY A 127 4.22 5.13 -3.39
CA GLY A 127 3.85 3.74 -3.66
C GLY A 127 3.02 3.62 -4.93
N ASN A 128 1.98 4.45 -5.08
CA ASN A 128 1.16 4.46 -6.30
C ASN A 128 1.97 4.69 -7.58
N ILE A 129 2.87 5.70 -7.60
CA ILE A 129 3.71 5.99 -8.78
C ILE A 129 4.59 4.78 -9.12
N ILE A 130 5.20 4.16 -8.13
CA ILE A 130 6.03 2.96 -8.31
C ILE A 130 5.19 1.79 -8.82
N SER A 131 4.00 1.56 -8.26
CA SER A 131 3.10 0.49 -8.67
C SER A 131 2.71 0.58 -10.14
N TYR A 132 2.39 1.79 -10.66
CA TYR A 132 2.10 1.98 -12.08
C TYR A 132 3.29 1.69 -12.99
N GLY A 133 4.52 1.92 -12.50
CA GLY A 133 5.76 1.64 -13.24
C GLY A 133 6.30 0.22 -13.04
N SER A 134 5.71 -0.58 -12.14
CA SER A 134 6.31 -1.83 -11.65
C SER A 134 6.56 -2.86 -12.76
N SER A 135 5.70 -2.89 -13.77
CA SER A 135 5.85 -3.78 -14.93
C SER A 135 7.18 -3.58 -15.69
N PHE A 136 7.75 -2.37 -15.67
CA PHE A 136 9.04 -2.10 -16.31
C PHE A 136 10.23 -2.75 -15.59
N PHE A 137 10.09 -3.15 -14.31
CA PHE A 137 11.13 -3.82 -13.56
C PHE A 137 11.22 -5.33 -13.84
N SER A 138 10.22 -5.89 -14.53
CA SER A 138 10.22 -7.32 -14.86
C SER A 138 11.34 -7.68 -15.83
N ALA A 139 12.05 -8.77 -15.55
CA ALA A 139 13.04 -9.34 -16.47
C ALA A 139 12.45 -9.59 -17.86
N TYR A 140 11.21 -10.10 -17.92
CA TYR A 140 10.49 -10.31 -19.18
C TYR A 140 10.31 -9.00 -19.96
N ALA A 141 9.91 -7.91 -19.30
CA ALA A 141 9.71 -6.63 -19.97
C ALA A 141 11.02 -6.04 -20.50
N VAL A 142 12.14 -6.27 -19.80
CA VAL A 142 13.48 -5.89 -20.25
C VAL A 142 13.89 -6.72 -21.47
N GLU A 143 13.80 -8.04 -21.40
CA GLU A 143 14.19 -8.94 -22.49
C GLU A 143 13.33 -8.75 -23.75
N ALA A 144 12.04 -8.46 -23.58
CA ALA A 144 11.12 -8.20 -24.69
C ALA A 144 11.23 -6.79 -25.27
N GLY A 145 12.04 -5.89 -24.69
CA GLY A 145 12.21 -4.51 -25.16
C GLY A 145 11.08 -3.55 -24.80
N PHE A 146 10.18 -3.92 -23.89
CA PHE A 146 9.08 -3.07 -23.43
C PHE A 146 9.45 -2.18 -22.23
N SER A 147 10.57 -2.47 -21.58
CA SER A 147 11.07 -1.70 -20.44
C SER A 147 11.89 -0.49 -20.88
N CYS A 148 11.77 0.63 -20.15
CA CYS A 148 12.71 1.75 -20.27
C CYS A 148 14.10 1.45 -19.69
N PHE A 149 14.29 0.27 -19.06
CA PHE A 149 15.55 -0.15 -18.43
C PHE A 149 16.40 -1.12 -19.28
N VAL A 150 16.06 -1.30 -20.56
CA VAL A 150 16.85 -2.10 -21.51
C VAL A 150 18.30 -1.60 -21.53
N ASP A 151 19.26 -2.54 -21.41
CA ASP A 151 20.70 -2.29 -21.40
C ASP A 151 21.18 -1.29 -20.32
N LEU A 152 20.41 -1.10 -19.24
CA LEU A 152 20.77 -0.21 -18.12
C LEU A 152 21.31 -0.94 -16.88
N LEU A 153 21.52 -2.27 -16.96
CA LEU A 153 22.10 -3.01 -15.85
C LEU A 153 23.49 -2.46 -15.48
N GLY A 154 23.70 -2.17 -14.20
CA GLY A 154 24.94 -1.57 -13.69
C GLY A 154 25.09 -0.07 -13.94
N LYS A 155 24.12 0.60 -14.59
CA LYS A 155 24.13 2.04 -14.80
C LYS A 155 23.29 2.77 -13.75
N THR A 156 23.65 4.02 -13.46
CA THR A 156 22.88 4.89 -12.56
C THR A 156 21.59 5.34 -13.24
N VAL A 157 20.45 4.89 -12.73
CA VAL A 157 19.10 5.25 -13.23
C VAL A 157 18.28 6.09 -12.24
N GLY A 158 18.84 6.38 -11.07
CA GLY A 158 18.20 7.14 -9.99
C GLY A 158 19.22 7.91 -9.16
N LYS A 159 18.74 8.58 -8.11
CA LYS A 159 19.62 9.21 -7.12
C LYS A 159 20.31 8.14 -6.26
N GLU A 160 21.54 8.39 -5.84
CA GLU A 160 22.33 7.45 -5.01
C GLU A 160 21.66 7.09 -3.68
N ASN A 161 20.82 7.98 -3.16
CA ASN A 161 20.08 7.76 -1.92
C ASN A 161 18.70 7.12 -2.11
N LEU A 162 18.35 6.69 -3.34
CA LEU A 162 17.11 5.99 -3.64
C LEU A 162 17.40 4.53 -3.93
N ASN A 163 16.84 3.64 -3.10
CA ASN A 163 16.87 2.20 -3.31
C ASN A 163 15.43 1.69 -3.41
N ILE A 164 15.17 0.86 -4.41
CA ILE A 164 13.91 0.13 -4.56
C ILE A 164 14.29 -1.34 -4.53
N ILE A 165 13.74 -2.07 -3.57
CA ILE A 165 14.05 -3.47 -3.32
C ILE A 165 12.74 -4.24 -3.36
N ASP A 166 12.70 -5.33 -4.11
CA ASP A 166 11.62 -6.31 -4.08
C ASP A 166 12.06 -7.45 -3.17
N ASP A 167 11.60 -7.41 -1.91
CA ASP A 167 11.93 -8.41 -0.89
C ASP A 167 10.65 -8.94 -0.24
N PRO A 168 10.23 -10.18 -0.54
CA PRO A 168 9.03 -10.77 0.04
C PRO A 168 9.24 -11.27 1.48
N THR A 169 10.43 -11.09 2.06
CA THR A 169 10.77 -11.44 3.44
C THR A 169 10.87 -10.24 4.37
N ASP A 170 10.83 -9.02 3.82
CA ASP A 170 10.75 -7.80 4.63
C ASP A 170 9.37 -7.73 5.29
N ALA A 171 9.37 -7.62 6.62
CA ALA A 171 8.21 -7.81 7.50
C ALA A 171 7.83 -6.50 8.20
#